data_AF-A0A957PGU3-F1
#
_entry.id   AF-A0A957PGU3-F1
#
_cell.length_a   1.000
_cell.length_b   1.000
_cell.length_c   1.000
_cell.angle_alpha   90.00
_cell.angle_beta   90.00
_cell.angle_gamma   90.00
#
_symmetry.space_group_name_H-M   'P 1'
#
loop_
_entity.id
_entity.type
_entity.pdbx_description
1 polymer ?
#
loop_
_entity_poly.entity_id
_entity_poly.type
_entity_poly.pdbx_seq_one_letter_code
_entity_poly.pdbx_strand_id
1 'polypeptide(L)'
;MSYRLPSIVSTIYLVLVLLSMIPIFTGGDALSGVFAVMLTQPWVSLFDNLFGLSGNMATGLILVIIGALINAAIIYYVLRWLVNRVA
;
A
#
# COMPACT_ATOMS: atom_id res chain seq x y z
N MET A 1 -2.34 9.34 24.62
CA MET A 1 -2.82 8.58 23.44
C MET A 1 -2.10 8.95 22.14
N SER A 2 -1.68 10.21 21.93
CA SER A 2 -1.08 10.68 20.67
C SER A 2 0.16 9.89 20.19
N TYR A 3 1.00 9.39 21.08
CA TYR A 3 2.19 8.60 20.71
C TYR A 3 1.88 7.29 19.95
N ARG A 4 0.68 6.71 20.12
CA ARG A 4 0.29 5.46 19.46
C ARG A 4 -0.45 5.70 18.13
N LEU A 5 -0.89 6.92 17.88
CA LEU A 5 -1.70 7.26 16.71
C LEU A 5 -0.98 6.98 15.37
N PRO A 6 0.31 7.34 15.18
CA PRO A 6 1.02 7.04 13.93
C PRO A 6 1.08 5.53 13.64
N SER A 7 1.35 4.72 14.68
CA SER A 7 1.40 3.27 14.55
C SER A 7 0.03 2.67 14.22
N ILE A 8 -1.03 3.11 14.91
CA ILE A 8 -2.39 2.59 14.69
C ILE A 8 -2.84 2.86 13.25
N VAL A 9 -2.68 4.10 12.78
CA VAL A 9 -3.12 4.48 11.42
C VAL A 9 -2.31 3.74 10.35
N SER A 10 -0.98 3.63 10.53
CA SER A 10 -0.14 2.84 9.63
C SER A 10 -0.56 1.36 9.58
N THR A 11 -0.90 0.76 10.71
CA THR A 11 -1.37 -0.63 10.77
C THR A 11 -2.72 -0.79 10.09
N ILE A 12 -3.67 0.12 10.34
CA ILE A 12 -4.99 0.10 9.68
C ILE A 12 -4.81 0.17 8.15
N TYR A 13 -3.95 1.06 7.68
CA TYR A 13 -3.64 1.17 6.25
C TYR A 13 -3.12 -0.16 5.68
N LEU A 14 -2.15 -0.80 6.33
CA LEU A 14 -1.61 -2.10 5.88
C LEU A 14 -2.70 -3.18 5.85
N VAL A 15 -3.55 -3.25 6.88
CA VAL A 15 -4.67 -4.21 6.92
C VAL A 15 -5.62 -3.96 5.76
N LEU A 16 -5.96 -2.71 5.46
CA LEU A 16 -6.84 -2.39 4.33
C LEU A 16 -6.22 -2.80 2.99
N VAL A 17 -4.92 -2.61 2.80
CA VAL A 17 -4.24 -3.09 1.59
C VAL A 17 -4.31 -4.61 1.49
N LEU A 18 -4.00 -5.34 2.56
CA LEU A 18 -4.08 -6.81 2.56
C LEU A 18 -5.50 -7.32 2.29
N LEU A 19 -6.52 -6.69 2.88
CA LEU A 19 -7.93 -7.01 2.61
C LEU A 19 -8.30 -6.71 1.15
N SER A 20 -7.77 -5.63 0.58
CA SER A 20 -8.00 -5.27 -0.83
C SER A 20 -7.35 -6.24 -1.82
N MET A 21 -6.42 -7.09 -1.37
CA MET A 21 -5.82 -8.13 -2.18
C MET A 21 -6.66 -9.41 -2.23
N ILE A 22 -7.61 -9.61 -1.29
CA ILE A 22 -8.47 -10.79 -1.28
C ILE A 22 -9.19 -10.98 -2.62
N PRO A 23 -9.81 -9.94 -3.22
CA PRO A 23 -10.53 -10.12 -4.46
C PRO A 23 -9.62 -10.57 -5.62
N ILE A 24 -8.31 -10.30 -5.61
CA ILE A 24 -7.36 -10.80 -6.62
C ILE A 24 -7.40 -12.34 -6.71
N PHE A 25 -7.64 -13.02 -5.59
CA PHE A 25 -7.66 -14.48 -5.50
C PHE A 25 -9.06 -15.08 -5.59
N THR A 26 -10.10 -14.29 -5.34
CA THR A 26 -11.49 -14.78 -5.28
C THR A 26 -12.38 -14.26 -6.41
N GLY A 27 -11.98 -13.18 -7.08
CA GLY A 27 -12.71 -12.54 -8.17
C GLY A 27 -12.34 -13.16 -9.52
N GLY A 28 -13.35 -13.48 -10.33
CA GLY A 28 -13.18 -14.04 -11.67
C GLY A 28 -13.04 -13.00 -12.78
N ASP A 29 -12.96 -11.72 -12.44
CA ASP A 29 -13.01 -10.59 -13.36
C ASP A 29 -11.76 -9.70 -13.27
N ALA A 30 -11.51 -8.93 -14.34
CA ALA A 30 -10.29 -8.12 -14.48
C ALA A 30 -10.17 -6.99 -13.44
N LEU A 31 -11.25 -6.64 -12.75
CA LEU A 31 -11.28 -5.57 -11.74
C LEU A 31 -10.94 -6.06 -10.33
N SER A 32 -10.78 -7.36 -10.14
CA SER A 32 -10.56 -8.00 -8.86
C SER A 32 -9.29 -7.53 -8.12
N GLY A 33 -8.32 -6.92 -8.81
CA GLY A 33 -7.13 -6.31 -8.22
C GLY A 33 -7.12 -4.79 -8.14
N VAL A 34 -8.19 -4.11 -8.57
CA VAL A 34 -8.14 -2.66 -8.81
C VAL A 34 -7.89 -1.88 -7.51
N PHE A 35 -8.48 -2.30 -6.39
CA PHE A 35 -8.32 -1.61 -5.10
C PHE A 35 -6.89 -1.71 -4.56
N ALA A 36 -6.27 -2.88 -4.67
CA ALA A 36 -4.89 -3.08 -4.23
C ALA A 36 -3.90 -2.25 -5.07
N VAL A 37 -4.14 -2.19 -6.38
CA VAL A 37 -3.35 -1.36 -7.30
C VAL A 37 -3.58 0.12 -7.03
N MET A 38 -4.82 0.58 -6.87
CA MET A 38 -5.12 2.00 -6.61
C MET A 38 -4.47 2.51 -5.32
N LEU A 39 -4.47 1.69 -4.26
CA LEU A 39 -3.83 2.04 -2.98
C LEU A 39 -2.30 2.16 -3.07
N THR A 40 -1.68 1.68 -4.16
CA THR A 40 -0.23 1.58 -4.34
C THR A 40 0.26 2.13 -5.69
N GLN A 41 -0.62 2.76 -6.46
CA GLN A 41 -0.45 3.07 -7.88
C GLN A 41 0.81 3.88 -8.22
N PRO A 42 1.20 4.92 -7.45
CA PRO A 42 2.42 5.66 -7.74
C PRO A 42 3.66 4.77 -7.75
N TRP A 43 3.73 3.80 -6.84
CA TRP A 43 4.86 2.88 -6.70
C TRP A 43 4.84 1.81 -7.78
N VAL A 44 3.66 1.25 -8.06
CA VAL A 44 3.49 0.26 -9.14
C VAL A 44 3.94 0.87 -10.47
N SER A 45 3.48 2.09 -10.79
CA SER A 45 3.89 2.81 -12.01
C SER A 45 5.39 3.11 -12.02
N LEU A 46 5.95 3.61 -10.91
CA LEU A 46 7.37 3.94 -10.83
C LEU A 46 8.26 2.71 -11.02
N PHE A 47 7.96 1.61 -10.33
CA PHE A 47 8.77 0.39 -10.44
C PHE A 47 8.60 -0.32 -11.78
N ASP A 48 7.41 -0.29 -12.37
CA ASP A 48 7.22 -0.82 -13.71
C ASP A 48 8.05 -0.05 -14.75
N ASN A 49 8.05 1.28 -14.67
CA ASN A 49 8.86 2.13 -15.56
C ASN A 49 10.37 1.93 -15.37
N LEU A 50 10.83 1.67 -14.13
CA LEU A 50 12.26 1.50 -13.84
C LEU A 50 12.80 0.13 -14.21
N PHE A 51 11.99 -0.92 -14.06
CA PHE A 51 12.46 -2.30 -14.10
C PHE A 51 11.75 -3.17 -15.16
N GLY A 52 10.74 -2.65 -15.85
CA GLY A 52 10.00 -3.39 -16.88
C GLY A 52 9.33 -4.64 -16.33
N LEU A 53 8.66 -4.50 -15.20
CA LEU A 53 8.18 -5.61 -14.37
C LEU A 53 6.73 -6.04 -14.68
N SER A 54 6.06 -5.35 -15.58
CA SER A 54 4.70 -5.66 -16.05
C SER A 54 4.65 -6.96 -16.87
N GLY A 55 3.49 -7.63 -16.80
CA GLY A 55 3.20 -8.80 -17.63
C GLY A 55 3.00 -10.11 -16.86
N ASN A 56 3.31 -10.16 -15.55
CA ASN A 56 3.00 -11.30 -14.68
C ASN A 56 2.30 -10.84 -13.39
N MET A 57 1.24 -11.56 -13.01
CA MET A 57 0.49 -11.40 -11.77
C MET A 57 1.41 -11.43 -10.54
N ALA A 58 2.39 -12.33 -10.49
CA ALA A 58 3.32 -12.44 -9.37
C ALA A 58 4.12 -11.15 -9.17
N THR A 59 4.58 -10.55 -10.28
CA THR A 59 5.31 -9.30 -10.23
C THR A 59 4.41 -8.13 -9.83
N GLY A 60 3.17 -8.08 -10.36
CA GLY A 60 2.18 -7.08 -9.96
C GLY A 60 1.88 -7.12 -8.46
N LEU A 61 1.73 -8.32 -7.88
CA LEU A 61 1.56 -8.51 -6.44
C LEU A 61 2.76 -8.01 -5.63
N ILE A 62 3.97 -8.30 -6.08
CA ILE A 62 5.20 -7.82 -5.43
C ILE A 62 5.24 -6.29 -5.43
N LEU A 63 4.92 -5.65 -6.55
CA LEU A 63 4.90 -4.19 -6.65
C LEU A 63 3.85 -3.55 -5.73
N VAL A 64 2.66 -4.16 -5.63
CA VAL A 64 1.63 -3.75 -4.68
C VAL A 64 2.15 -3.86 -3.24
N ILE A 65 2.76 -4.98 -2.87
CA ILE A 65 3.29 -5.19 -1.50
C ILE A 65 4.37 -4.14 -1.18
N ILE A 66 5.31 -3.91 -2.09
CA ILE A 66 6.36 -2.90 -1.89
C ILE A 66 5.74 -1.51 -1.75
N GLY A 67 4.81 -1.14 -2.63
CA GLY A 67 4.11 0.15 -2.56
C GLY A 67 3.32 0.33 -1.27
N ALA A 68 2.71 -0.73 -0.76
CA ALA A 68 2.00 -0.73 0.51
C ALA A 68 2.95 -0.46 1.69
N LEU A 69 4.11 -1.11 1.71
CA LEU A 69 5.12 -0.88 2.75
C LEU A 69 5.66 0.55 2.72
N ILE A 70 5.91 1.09 1.52
CA ILE A 70 6.36 2.47 1.36
C ILE A 70 5.29 3.45 1.86
N ASN A 71 4.03 3.27 1.47
CA ASN A 71 2.94 4.11 1.93
C ASN A 71 2.73 4.03 3.45
N ALA A 72 2.79 2.84 4.02
CA ALA A 72 2.71 2.65 5.47
C ALA A 72 3.83 3.40 6.20
N ALA A 73 5.07 3.30 5.70
CA ALA A 73 6.20 4.05 6.24
C ALA A 73 5.98 5.56 6.16
N ILE A 74 5.53 6.07 5.00
CA ILE A 74 5.23 7.51 4.82
C ILE A 74 4.16 7.96 5.82
N ILE A 75 3.04 7.23 5.92
CA ILE A 75 1.95 7.52 6.86
C ILE A 75 2.49 7.58 8.29
N TYR A 76 3.27 6.57 8.71
CA TYR A 76 3.86 6.54 10.04
C TYR A 76 4.76 7.75 10.30
N TYR A 77 5.71 8.04 9.42
CA TYR A 77 6.68 9.12 9.64
C TYR A 77 6.04 10.50 9.57
N VAL A 78 5.13 10.74 8.64
CA VAL A 78 4.39 12.01 8.53
C VAL A 78 3.52 12.22 9.77
N LEU A 79 2.74 11.22 10.20
CA LEU A 79 1.92 11.35 11.39
C LEU A 79 2.76 11.50 12.66
N ARG A 80 3.86 10.76 12.78
CA ARG A 80 4.79 10.91 13.90
C ARG A 80 5.35 12.32 13.97
N TRP A 81 5.76 12.87 12.82
CA TRP A 81 6.23 14.24 12.74
C TRP A 81 5.13 15.25 13.13
N LEU A 82 3.92 15.12 12.58
CA LEU A 82 2.79 16.00 12.91
C LEU A 82 2.43 15.96 14.40
N VAL A 83 2.32 14.77 14.97
CA VAL A 83 2.02 14.60 16.40
C VAL A 83 3.08 15.29 17.27
N ASN A 84 4.36 15.18 16.90
CA ASN A 84 5.46 15.82 17.62
C ASN A 84 5.53 17.35 17.43
N ARG A 85 4.79 17.92 16.47
CA ARG A 85 4.72 19.37 16.23
C ARG A 85 3.52 20.02 16.92
N VAL A 86 2.47 19.25 17.17
CA VAL A 86 1.20 19.72 17.73
C VAL A 86 1.08 19.43 19.23
N ALA A 87 1.81 18.42 19.74
CA ALA A 87 1.94 18.12 21.17
C ALA A 87 3.04 18.95 21.84
#